data_AF-A0AAU2J8E5-F1
#
_entry.id   AF-A0AAU2J8E5-F1
#
_cell.length_a   1.000
_cell.length_b   1.000
_cell.length_c   1.000
_cell.angle_alpha   90.00
_cell.angle_beta   90.00
_cell.angle_gamma   90.00
#
_symmetry.space_group_name_H-M   'P 1'
#
loop_
_entity.id
_entity.type
_entity.pdbx_description
1 polymer ?
#
loop_
_entity_poly.entity_id
_entity_poly.type
_entity_poly.pdbx_seq_one_letter_code
_entity_poly.pdbx_strand_id
1 'polypeptide(L)'
;MHHPNCDGGEFDAELPIAVEDILGRAPERARLAYTSLVTNAESHYDGDTGWSCAYITQQRLSEEMFVCLRTATRAIRDLRDVGLVRVLAWPGARTETQIRIDSVDISSPFGPVQAALVRSPKQHLVDKAIAQLVAQNRELEALASSV
;
A
#
# COMPACT_ATOMS: atom_id res chain seq x y z
N MET A 1 12.96 -13.11 49.41
CA MET A 1 13.28 -12.34 48.19
C MET A 1 12.29 -12.76 47.12
N HIS A 2 11.25 -11.95 46.91
CA HIS A 2 10.25 -12.20 45.86
C HIS A 2 10.73 -11.50 44.59
N HIS A 3 10.99 -12.27 43.54
CA HIS A 3 11.07 -11.72 42.20
C HIS A 3 9.66 -11.25 41.81
N PRO A 4 9.45 -10.00 41.38
CA PRO A 4 8.17 -9.61 40.82
C PRO A 4 7.98 -10.33 39.50
N ASN A 5 6.75 -10.79 39.28
CA ASN A 5 6.27 -11.37 38.04
C ASN A 5 6.70 -10.50 36.85
N CYS A 6 7.37 -11.13 35.88
CA CYS A 6 7.42 -10.61 34.53
C CYS A 6 6.01 -10.74 33.96
N ASP A 7 5.16 -9.75 34.23
CA ASP A 7 3.91 -9.58 33.50
C ASP A 7 4.28 -9.46 32.02
N GLY A 8 3.95 -10.51 31.27
CA GLY A 8 4.04 -10.56 29.82
C GLY A 8 3.04 -9.60 29.21
N GLY A 9 3.31 -8.30 29.35
CA GLY A 9 2.57 -7.26 28.66
C GLY A 9 2.64 -7.52 27.17
N GLU A 10 1.48 -7.66 26.55
CA GLU A 10 1.29 -7.73 25.11
C GLU A 10 1.96 -6.51 24.48
N PHE A 11 3.13 -6.73 23.85
CA PHE A 11 3.81 -5.71 23.04
C PHE A 11 3.45 -5.87 21.57
N ASP A 12 2.18 -6.18 21.27
CA ASP A 12 1.65 -6.12 19.90
C ASP A 12 1.03 -4.74 19.65
N ALA A 13 1.81 -3.68 19.91
CA ALA A 13 1.40 -2.33 19.54
C ALA A 13 1.60 -2.16 18.03
N GLU A 14 0.58 -2.47 17.25
CA GLU A 14 0.55 -2.11 15.83
C GLU A 14 0.64 -0.60 15.67
N LEU A 15 1.55 -0.15 14.81
CA LEU A 15 1.72 1.26 14.48
C LEU A 15 1.09 1.55 13.12
N PRO A 16 -0.18 1.98 13.08
CA PRO A 16 -0.89 2.21 11.82
C PRO A 16 -0.32 3.44 11.12
N ILE A 17 0.06 3.27 9.85
CA ILE A 17 0.46 4.35 8.95
C ILE A 17 -0.66 4.58 7.95
N ALA A 18 -1.24 5.77 7.98
CA ALA A 18 -2.34 6.15 7.08
C ALA A 18 -1.85 6.21 5.63
N VAL A 19 -2.73 5.86 4.68
CA VAL A 19 -2.39 5.89 3.25
C VAL A 19 -2.05 7.30 2.79
N GLU A 20 -2.68 8.33 3.37
CA GLU A 20 -2.41 9.73 3.06
C GLU A 20 -0.96 10.12 3.38
N ASP A 21 -0.37 9.56 4.44
CA ASP A 21 1.02 9.82 4.79
C ASP A 21 1.98 9.22 3.75
N ILE A 22 1.66 8.02 3.24
CA ILE A 22 2.41 7.35 2.18
C ILE A 22 2.24 8.13 0.86
N LEU A 23 1.01 8.52 0.53
CA LEU A 23 0.68 9.30 -0.66
C LEU A 23 1.35 10.69 -0.64
N GLY A 24 1.61 11.24 0.56
CA GLY A 24 2.44 12.42 0.77
C GLY A 24 3.85 12.31 0.19
N ARG A 25 4.41 11.09 0.07
CA ARG A 25 5.72 10.82 -0.56
C ARG A 25 5.68 10.75 -2.08
N ALA A 26 4.50 10.61 -2.67
CA ALA A 26 4.32 10.51 -4.11
C ALA A 26 4.15 11.90 -4.76
N PRO A 27 4.51 12.06 -6.05
CA PRO A 27 4.27 13.30 -6.79
C PRO A 27 2.78 13.56 -6.98
N GLU A 28 2.39 14.81 -7.21
CA GLU A 28 0.97 15.22 -7.30
C GLU A 28 0.15 14.40 -8.32
N ARG A 29 0.74 14.07 -9.47
CA ARG A 29 0.10 13.23 -10.49
C ARG A 29 -0.33 11.86 -9.97
N ALA A 30 0.42 11.28 -9.04
CA ALA A 30 0.11 10.00 -8.40
C ALA A 30 -1.10 10.14 -7.48
N ARG A 31 -1.23 11.27 -6.78
CA ARG A 31 -2.38 11.57 -5.91
C ARG A 31 -3.67 11.69 -6.72
N LEU A 32 -3.60 12.40 -7.86
CA LEU A 32 -4.74 12.50 -8.79
C LEU A 32 -5.15 11.12 -9.34
N ALA A 33 -4.18 10.30 -9.71
CA ALA A 33 -4.45 8.93 -10.15
C ALA A 33 -5.07 8.11 -9.02
N TYR A 34 -4.53 8.17 -7.80
CA TYR A 34 -5.07 7.47 -6.63
C TYR A 34 -6.55 7.82 -6.43
N THR A 35 -6.90 9.11 -6.36
CA THR A 35 -8.29 9.54 -6.20
C THR A 35 -9.18 9.01 -7.32
N SER A 36 -8.73 9.10 -8.58
CA SER A 36 -9.50 8.61 -9.74
C SER A 36 -9.75 7.10 -9.66
N LEU A 37 -8.72 6.34 -9.26
CA LEU A 37 -8.82 4.90 -9.07
C LEU A 37 -9.79 4.54 -7.94
N VAL A 38 -9.67 5.16 -6.77
CA VAL A 38 -10.50 4.83 -5.60
C VAL A 38 -11.96 5.24 -5.80
N THR A 39 -12.21 6.35 -6.48
CA THR A 39 -13.57 6.87 -6.73
C THR A 39 -14.22 6.30 -7.99
N ASN A 40 -13.51 5.45 -8.74
CA ASN A 40 -14.05 4.85 -9.94
C ASN A 40 -15.29 3.99 -9.63
N ALA A 41 -16.32 4.07 -10.47
CA ALA A 41 -17.54 3.28 -10.29
C ALA A 41 -17.32 1.76 -10.38
N GLU A 42 -16.23 1.33 -11.04
CA GLU A 42 -15.84 -0.08 -11.16
C GLU A 42 -14.81 -0.50 -10.10
N SER A 43 -14.60 0.36 -9.09
CA SER A 43 -13.75 0.04 -7.94
C SER A 43 -14.57 -0.60 -6.83
N HIS A 44 -14.06 -1.73 -6.33
CA HIS A 44 -14.68 -2.50 -5.27
C HIS A 44 -13.70 -2.67 -4.11
N TYR A 45 -14.04 -2.06 -2.97
CA TYR A 45 -13.28 -2.21 -1.74
C TYR A 45 -13.58 -3.55 -1.06
N ASP A 46 -12.51 -4.23 -0.68
CA ASP A 46 -12.50 -5.44 0.11
C ASP A 46 -11.97 -5.12 1.52
N GLY A 47 -12.88 -5.15 2.50
CA GLY A 47 -12.58 -4.83 3.90
C GLY A 47 -11.74 -5.89 4.62
N ASP A 48 -11.66 -7.11 4.09
CA ASP A 48 -10.85 -8.17 4.71
C ASP A 48 -9.36 -7.98 4.37
N THR A 49 -9.07 -7.48 3.16
CA THR A 49 -7.70 -7.27 2.70
C THR A 49 -7.25 -5.81 2.82
N GLY A 50 -8.18 -4.87 2.89
CA GLY A 50 -7.93 -3.43 2.89
C GLY A 50 -7.48 -2.88 1.54
N TRP A 51 -7.80 -3.62 0.47
CA TRP A 51 -7.52 -3.23 -0.92
C TRP A 51 -8.81 -2.95 -1.67
N SER A 52 -8.76 -2.02 -2.61
CA SER A 52 -9.80 -1.81 -3.61
C SER A 52 -9.35 -2.34 -4.95
N CYS A 53 -10.13 -3.21 -5.56
CA CYS A 53 -9.91 -3.71 -6.90
C CYS A 53 -10.56 -2.76 -7.90
N ALA A 54 -9.77 -2.16 -8.78
CA ALA A 54 -10.23 -1.29 -9.86
C ALA A 54 -10.01 -1.96 -11.22
N TYR A 55 -11.09 -2.13 -11.98
CA TYR A 55 -11.07 -2.67 -13.34
C TYR A 55 -10.94 -1.57 -14.40
N ILE A 56 -10.06 -0.60 -14.17
CA ILE A 56 -9.84 0.54 -15.04
C ILE A 56 -8.60 0.35 -15.92
N THR A 57 -8.76 0.54 -17.23
CA THR A 57 -7.63 0.55 -18.16
C THR A 57 -6.82 1.83 -18.01
N GLN A 58 -5.53 1.81 -18.36
CA GLN A 58 -4.71 3.03 -18.35
C GLN A 58 -5.25 4.13 -19.27
N GLN A 59 -5.93 3.73 -20.35
CA GLN A 59 -6.61 4.66 -21.26
C GLN A 59 -7.77 5.37 -20.56
N ARG A 60 -8.67 4.61 -19.93
CA ARG A 60 -9.79 5.19 -19.18
C ARG A 60 -9.31 6.05 -18.01
N LEU A 61 -8.26 5.64 -17.31
CA LEU A 61 -7.63 6.46 -16.27
C LEU A 61 -7.12 7.79 -16.84
N SER A 62 -6.52 7.78 -18.04
CA SER A 62 -6.06 9.01 -18.69
C SER A 62 -7.19 9.97 -19.06
N GLU A 63 -8.34 9.42 -19.45
CA GLU A 63 -9.56 10.17 -19.73
C GLU A 63 -10.13 10.79 -18.45
N GLU A 64 -10.23 10.01 -17.37
CA GLU A 64 -10.72 10.48 -16.06
C GLU A 64 -9.82 11.56 -15.44
N MET A 65 -8.50 11.42 -15.61
CA MET A 65 -7.52 12.41 -15.16
C MET A 65 -7.38 13.61 -16.10
N PHE A 66 -8.00 13.59 -17.29
CA PHE A 66 -7.81 14.59 -18.35
C PHE A 66 -6.34 14.82 -18.75
N VAL A 67 -5.56 13.74 -18.85
CA VAL A 67 -4.13 13.77 -19.22
C VAL A 67 -3.84 12.82 -20.37
N CYS A 68 -2.65 12.92 -20.96
CA CYS A 68 -2.23 11.93 -21.95
C CYS A 68 -1.94 10.57 -21.30
N LEU A 69 -2.12 9.48 -22.07
CA LEU A 69 -1.87 8.10 -21.62
C LEU A 69 -0.51 7.94 -20.93
N ARG A 70 0.55 8.55 -21.47
CA ARG A 70 1.90 8.52 -20.88
C ARG A 70 1.92 9.05 -19.44
N THR A 71 1.17 10.11 -19.14
CA THR A 71 1.10 10.68 -17.80
C THR A 71 0.34 9.76 -16.86
N ALA A 72 -0.76 9.16 -17.30
CA ALA A 72 -1.51 8.17 -16.51
C ALA A 72 -0.65 6.92 -16.21
N THR A 73 0.06 6.38 -17.20
CA THR A 73 0.98 5.26 -17.01
C THR A 73 2.10 5.60 -16.01
N ARG A 74 2.64 6.83 -16.07
CA ARG A 74 3.65 7.29 -15.10
C ARG A 74 3.05 7.43 -13.70
N ALA A 75 1.84 7.94 -13.56
CA ALA A 75 1.18 8.08 -12.27
C ALA A 75 0.93 6.71 -11.61
N ILE A 76 0.49 5.70 -12.38
CA ILE A 76 0.40 4.32 -11.90
C ILE A 76 1.76 3.81 -11.45
N ARG A 77 2.82 4.05 -12.22
CA ARG A 77 4.17 3.65 -11.84
C ARG A 77 4.61 4.31 -10.53
N ASP A 78 4.36 5.60 -10.35
CA ASP A 78 4.71 6.30 -9.11
C ASP A 78 3.97 5.71 -7.90
N LEU A 79 2.69 5.34 -8.06
CA LEU A 79 1.92 4.65 -7.01
C LEU A 79 2.45 3.25 -6.71
N ARG A 80 2.93 2.53 -7.73
CA ARG A 80 3.62 1.24 -7.55
C ARG A 80 4.96 1.42 -6.83
N ASP A 81 5.69 2.49 -7.13
CA ASP A 81 7.00 2.77 -6.52
C ASP A 81 6.88 3.06 -5.00
N VAL A 82 5.71 3.51 -4.53
CA VAL A 82 5.39 3.64 -3.08
C VAL A 82 4.55 2.49 -2.53
N GLY A 83 4.26 1.47 -3.34
CA GLY A 83 3.57 0.25 -2.93
C GLY A 83 2.05 0.38 -2.73
N LEU A 84 1.45 1.54 -3.02
CA LEU A 84 -0.01 1.75 -2.87
C LEU A 84 -0.82 1.12 -4.00
N VAL A 85 -0.18 0.79 -5.13
CA VAL A 85 -0.80 0.09 -6.24
C VAL A 85 -0.01 -1.16 -6.57
N ARG A 86 -0.73 -2.24 -6.90
CA ARG A 86 -0.17 -3.41 -7.56
C ARG A 86 -1.01 -3.80 -8.77
N VAL A 87 -0.39 -4.42 -9.74
CA VAL A 87 -1.05 -4.80 -11.00
C VAL A 87 -0.93 -6.31 -11.16
N LEU A 88 -2.04 -7.01 -11.02
CA LEU A 88 -2.10 -8.46 -11.18
C LEU A 88 -2.52 -8.79 -12.62
N ALA A 89 -1.75 -9.64 -13.27
CA ALA A 89 -2.06 -10.15 -14.60
C ALA A 89 -2.35 -11.64 -14.49
N TRP A 90 -3.56 -12.04 -14.87
CA TRP A 90 -3.98 -13.45 -14.86
C TRP A 90 -3.81 -14.07 -16.26
N PRO A 91 -3.40 -15.35 -16.37
CA PRO A 91 -3.43 -16.08 -17.63
C PRO A 91 -4.87 -16.08 -18.19
N GLY A 92 -5.08 -15.53 -19.39
CA GLY A 92 -6.42 -15.48 -20.02
C GLY A 92 -7.14 -14.13 -20.04
N ALA A 93 -6.43 -13.02 -19.83
CA ALA A 93 -6.74 -11.69 -20.39
C ALA A 93 -7.51 -10.66 -19.53
N ARG A 94 -7.31 -10.61 -18.20
CA ARG A 94 -7.66 -9.40 -17.43
C ARG A 94 -6.52 -8.96 -16.53
N THR A 95 -6.11 -7.71 -16.73
CA THR A 95 -5.22 -6.98 -15.82
C THR A 95 -6.09 -6.34 -14.74
N GLU A 96 -5.82 -6.65 -13.49
CA GLU A 96 -6.52 -6.09 -12.33
C GLU A 96 -5.58 -5.12 -11.61
N THR A 97 -6.06 -3.89 -11.38
CA THR A 97 -5.29 -2.89 -10.62
C THR A 97 -5.86 -2.87 -9.20
N GLN A 98 -5.04 -3.21 -8.22
CA GLN A 98 -5.44 -3.16 -6.81
C GLN A 98 -4.79 -1.95 -6.15
N ILE A 99 -5.59 -1.21 -5.38
CA ILE A 99 -5.19 0.02 -4.69
C ILE A 99 -5.35 -0.16 -3.18
N ARG A 100 -4.32 0.19 -2.41
CA ARG A 100 -4.38 0.15 -0.95
C ARG A 100 -5.27 1.30 -0.44
N ILE A 101 -6.28 0.97 0.37
CA ILE A 101 -7.19 1.95 0.98
C ILE A 101 -6.91 2.08 2.48
N ASP A 102 -6.68 0.96 3.15
CA ASP A 102 -6.49 0.95 4.60
C ASP A 102 -5.06 1.24 5.03
N SER A 103 -4.92 1.62 6.31
CA SER A 103 -3.62 1.83 6.94
C SER A 103 -2.69 0.62 6.81
N VAL A 104 -1.40 0.90 6.86
CA VAL A 104 -0.35 -0.13 6.88
C VAL A 104 0.18 -0.23 8.29
N ASP A 105 0.03 -1.39 8.89
CA ASP A 105 0.50 -1.64 10.24
C ASP A 105 1.96 -2.08 10.21
N ILE A 106 2.78 -1.35 10.98
CA ILE A 106 4.17 -1.71 11.23
C ILE A 106 4.23 -2.33 12.61
N SER A 107 4.69 -3.57 12.66
CA SER A 107 4.91 -4.31 13.90
C SER A 107 6.22 -5.10 13.84
N SER A 108 6.74 -5.46 15.02
CA SER A 108 7.86 -6.38 15.13
C SER A 108 7.67 -7.29 16.34
N PRO A 109 7.78 -8.62 16.17
CA PRO A 109 7.68 -9.55 17.30
C PRO A 109 8.87 -9.44 18.26
N PHE A 110 9.93 -8.72 17.88
CA PHE A 110 11.10 -8.51 18.71
C PHE A 110 10.98 -7.22 19.51
N GLY A 111 10.69 -7.35 20.80
CA GLY A 111 10.41 -6.23 21.72
C GLY A 111 11.38 -5.04 21.64
N PRO A 112 12.71 -5.24 21.55
CA PRO A 112 13.64 -4.11 21.39
C PRO A 112 13.47 -3.33 20.09
N VAL A 113 13.12 -4.00 18.98
CA VAL A 113 12.83 -3.32 17.70
C VAL A 113 11.50 -2.60 17.80
N GLN A 114 10.50 -3.20 18.42
CA GLN A 114 9.21 -2.55 18.67
C GLN A 114 9.37 -1.27 19.49
N ALA A 115 10.15 -1.32 20.58
CA ALA A 115 10.44 -0.15 21.39
C ALA A 115 11.19 0.95 20.62
N ALA A 116 12.06 0.58 19.67
CA ALA A 116 12.74 1.53 18.79
C ALA A 116 11.78 2.14 17.74
N LEU A 117 10.87 1.35 17.19
CA LEU A 117 9.85 1.80 16.24
C LEU A 117 8.92 2.84 16.87
N VAL A 118 8.43 2.60 18.08
CA VAL A 118 7.55 3.55 18.81
C VAL A 118 8.22 4.91 19.02
N ARG A 119 9.55 4.94 19.16
CA ARG A 119 10.32 6.19 19.34
C ARG A 119 10.77 6.82 18.03
N SER A 120 10.54 6.15 16.90
CA SER A 120 11.02 6.61 15.60
C SER A 120 10.18 7.79 15.10
N PRO A 121 10.78 8.75 14.38
CA PRO A 121 10.02 9.81 13.72
C PRO A 121 9.02 9.22 12.71
N LYS A 122 7.85 9.86 12.59
CA LYS A 122 6.78 9.44 11.66
C LYS A 122 7.29 9.20 10.24
N GLN A 123 8.17 10.06 9.73
CA GLN A 123 8.74 9.94 8.38
C GLN A 123 9.51 8.62 8.19
N HIS A 124 10.22 8.17 9.21
CA HIS A 124 10.95 6.90 9.16
C HIS A 124 9.98 5.71 9.15
N LEU A 125 8.88 5.81 9.89
CA LEU A 125 7.82 4.81 9.86
C LEU A 125 7.15 4.75 8.48
N VAL A 126 6.86 5.90 7.86
CA VAL A 126 6.33 5.96 6.49
C VAL A 126 7.26 5.28 5.49
N ASP A 127 8.58 5.52 5.58
CA ASP A 127 9.55 4.88 4.68
C ASP A 127 9.61 3.36 4.88
N LYS A 128 9.46 2.88 6.13
CA LYS A 128 9.35 1.44 6.42
C LYS A 128 8.06 0.84 5.84
N ALA A 129 6.92 1.51 5.99
CA ALA A 129 5.65 1.06 5.41
C ALA A 129 5.76 0.94 3.88
N ILE A 130 6.37 1.93 3.22
CA ILE A 130 6.61 1.88 1.77
C ILE A 130 7.47 0.67 1.40
N ALA A 131 8.60 0.48 2.08
CA ALA A 131 9.50 -0.64 1.79
C ALA A 131 8.80 -2.00 1.98
N GLN A 132 7.99 -2.13 3.03
CA GLN A 132 7.19 -3.33 3.31
C GLN A 132 6.14 -3.58 2.21
N LEU A 133 5.34 -2.57 1.85
CA LEU A 133 4.34 -2.68 0.79
C LEU A 133 4.97 -3.06 -0.56
N VAL A 134 6.08 -2.42 -0.94
CA VAL A 134 6.77 -2.70 -2.20
C VAL A 134 7.29 -4.13 -2.22
N ALA A 135 7.86 -4.62 -1.12
CA ALA A 135 8.32 -6.01 -1.00
C ALA A 135 7.14 -7.00 -1.15
N GLN A 136 6.06 -6.79 -0.39
CA GLN A 136 4.86 -7.63 -0.44
C GLN A 136 4.23 -7.66 -1.84
N ASN A 137 4.11 -6.52 -2.50
CA ASN A 137 3.54 -6.44 -3.85
C ASN A 137 4.39 -7.22 -4.86
N ARG A 138 5.72 -7.15 -4.77
CA ARG A 138 6.62 -7.91 -5.65
C ARG A 138 6.49 -9.41 -5.44
N GLU A 139 6.39 -9.85 -4.18
CA GLU A 139 6.18 -11.26 -3.86
C GLU A 139 4.85 -11.77 -4.46
N LEU A 140 3.77 -11.01 -4.32
CA LEU A 140 2.46 -11.38 -4.85
C LEU A 140 2.40 -11.34 -6.39
N GLU A 141 2.99 -10.33 -7.03
CA GLU A 141 3.10 -10.26 -8.49
C GLU A 141 3.95 -11.43 -9.05
N ALA A 142 5.00 -11.85 -8.34
CA ALA A 142 5.81 -13.01 -8.71
C ALA A 142 5.01 -14.32 -8.60
N LEU A 143 4.23 -14.50 -7.53
CA LEU A 143 3.34 -15.65 -7.35
C LEU A 143 2.29 -15.71 -8.48
N ALA A 144 1.64 -14.60 -8.80
CA ALA A 144 0.65 -14.51 -9.87
C ALA A 144 1.22 -14.85 -11.27
N SER A 145 2.52 -14.58 -11.49
CA SER A 145 3.21 -14.87 -12.75
C SER A 145 3.71 -16.31 -12.87
N SER A 146 3.68 -17.09 -11.78
CA SER A 146 4.19 -18.47 -11.72
C SER A 146 3.13 -19.55 -11.93
N VAL A 147 1.86 -19.13 -12.11
CA VAL A 147 0.67 -19.97 -12.36
C VAL A 147 0.31 -19.89 -13.84
#